data_AF-A0A7W1LTQ4-F1
#
_entry.id   AF-A0A7W1LTQ4-F1
#
_cell.length_a   1.000
_cell.length_b   1.000
_cell.length_c   1.000
_cell.angle_alpha   90.00
_cell.angle_beta   90.00
_cell.angle_gamma   90.00
#
_symmetry.space_group_name_H-M   'P 1'
#
loop_
_entity.id
_entity.type
_entity.pdbx_description
1 polymer ?
#
loop_
_entity_poly.entity_id
_entity_poly.type
_entity_poly.pdbx_seq_one_letter_code
_entity_poly.pdbx_strand_id
1 'polypeptide(L)' 'MAVIWIGYDVAAKLLVAAGDNPQRLRGEAAFAHLCGVAPLEASSGKTVRHRPNRGGDRQANNALYRVVITRMASHPATKV' A
#
# COMPACT_ATOMS: atom_id res chain seq x y z
N MET A 1 -14.30 -8.26 -11.84
CA MET A 1 -15.04 -7.85 -10.63
C MET A 1 -14.60 -6.44 -10.27
N ALA A 2 -15.47 -5.44 -10.44
CA ALA A 2 -15.15 -4.07 -10.07
C ALA A 2 -15.23 -3.93 -8.55
N VAL A 3 -14.17 -3.44 -7.91
CA VAL A 3 -14.20 -3.13 -6.47
C VAL A 3 -14.97 -1.83 -6.33
N ILE A 4 -16.25 -1.93 -5.95
CA ILE A 4 -17.22 -0.82 -5.87
C ILE A 4 -16.70 0.35 -5.02
N TRP A 5 -15.72 0.09 -4.16
CA TRP A 5 -15.13 1.02 -3.20
C TRP A 5 -13.85 1.72 -3.67
N ILE A 6 -13.38 1.47 -4.91
CA ILE A 6 -12.17 2.10 -5.46
C ILE A 6 -12.58 3.10 -6.54
N GLY A 7 -12.45 4.41 -6.24
CA GLY A 7 -12.65 5.48 -7.22
C GLY A 7 -11.50 5.61 -8.21
N TYR A 8 -11.73 6.33 -9.31
CA TYR A 8 -10.76 6.51 -10.40
C TYR A 8 -9.44 7.15 -9.95
N ASP A 9 -9.46 8.13 -9.03
CA ASP A 9 -8.25 8.78 -8.49
C ASP A 9 -7.35 7.77 -7.74
N VAL A 10 -7.95 6.92 -6.92
CA VAL A 10 -7.24 5.88 -6.17
C VAL A 10 -6.67 4.83 -7.13
N ALA A 11 -7.47 4.38 -8.10
CA ALA A 11 -7.02 3.43 -9.11
C ALA A 11 -5.87 4.00 -9.94
N ALA A 12 -5.98 5.25 -10.40
CA ALA A 12 -4.97 5.93 -11.19
C ALA A 12 -3.64 6.04 -10.44
N LYS A 13 -3.64 6.43 -9.17
CA LYS A 13 -2.42 6.51 -8.34
C LYS A 13 -1.70 5.17 -8.23
N LEU A 14 -2.44 4.08 -8.03
CA LEU A 14 -1.86 2.74 -7.94
C LEU A 14 -1.32 2.27 -9.30
N LEU A 15 -2.05 2.54 -10.39
CA LEU A 15 -1.65 2.18 -11.74
C LEU A 15 -0.42 2.96 -12.21
N VAL A 16 -0.33 4.26 -11.92
CA VAL A 16 0.85 5.07 -12.24
C VAL A 16 2.07 4.57 -11.45
N ALA A 17 1.94 4.42 -10.14
CA ALA A 17 3.06 3.93 -9.31
C ALA A 17 3.57 2.56 -9.78
N ALA A 18 2.64 1.64 -10.10
CA ALA A 18 2.99 0.32 -10.61
C ALA A 18 3.56 0.36 -12.04
N GLY A 19 2.92 1.14 -12.92
CA GLY A 19 3.24 1.26 -14.34
C GLY A 19 4.57 1.97 -14.62
N ASP A 20 5.01 2.86 -13.73
CA ASP A 20 6.33 3.50 -13.79
C ASP A 20 7.45 2.58 -13.26
N ASN A 21 7.10 1.47 -12.58
CA ASN A 21 8.04 0.57 -11.92
C ASN A 21 7.85 -0.93 -12.25
N PRO A 22 7.50 -1.34 -13.48
CA PRO A 22 7.09 -2.72 -13.79
C PRO A 22 8.21 -3.73 -13.51
N GLN A 23 9.46 -3.37 -13.82
CA GLN A 23 10.66 -4.19 -13.57
C GLN A 23 10.95 -4.42 -12.07
N ARG A 24 10.38 -3.60 -11.18
CA ARG A 24 10.57 -3.68 -9.71
C ARG A 24 9.45 -4.46 -9.03
N LEU A 25 8.34 -4.73 -9.71
CA LEU A 25 7.18 -5.42 -9.15
C LEU A 25 7.27 -6.93 -9.38
N ARG A 26 7.99 -7.62 -8.49
CA ARG A 26 8.15 -9.09 -8.51
C ARG A 26 7.16 -9.84 -7.62
N GLY A 27 6.20 -9.13 -7.02
CA GLY A 27 5.19 -9.70 -6.14
C GLY A 27 4.67 -8.71 -5.11
N GLU A 28 3.83 -9.20 -4.19
CA GLU A 28 3.13 -8.38 -3.20
C GLU A 28 4.10 -7.66 -2.24
N ALA A 29 5.17 -8.33 -1.80
CA ALA A 29 6.18 -7.71 -0.93
C ALA A 29 6.88 -6.53 -1.61
N ALA A 30 7.23 -6.68 -2.90
CA ALA A 30 7.83 -5.60 -3.68
C ALA A 30 6.84 -4.44 -3.87
N PHE A 31 5.57 -4.73 -4.10
CA PHE A 31 4.51 -3.72 -4.16
C PHE A 31 4.32 -3.00 -2.82
N ALA A 32 4.32 -3.72 -1.70
CA ALA A 32 4.23 -3.14 -0.36
C ALA A 32 5.43 -2.23 -0.06
N HIS A 33 6.63 -2.62 -0.47
CA HIS A 33 7.82 -1.77 -0.37
C HIS A 33 7.73 -0.54 -1.26
N LEU A 34 7.27 -0.69 -2.52
CA LEU A 34 7.08 0.42 -3.46
C LEU A 34 6.09 1.45 -2.90
N CYS A 35 4.94 0.99 -2.39
CA CYS A 35 3.90 1.84 -1.81
C CYS A 35 4.26 2.39 -0.42
N GLY A 36 5.43 2.04 0.13
CA GLY A 36 5.86 2.54 1.44
C GLY A 36 5.06 2.00 2.63
N VAL A 37 4.30 0.91 2.44
CA VAL A 37 3.49 0.27 3.49
C VAL A 37 4.19 -0.92 4.14
N ALA A 38 5.24 -1.46 3.50
CA ALA A 38 6.07 -2.48 4.11
C ALA A 38 6.82 -1.92 5.35
N PRO A 39 6.79 -2.61 6.51
CA PRO A 39 7.60 -2.25 7.65
C PRO A 39 9.09 -2.37 7.29
N LEU A 40 9.91 -1.43 7.77
CA LEU A 40 11.37 -1.53 7.67
C LEU A 40 11.96 -1.83 9.03
N GLU A 41 12.94 -2.73 9.06
CA GLU A 41 13.76 -2.92 10.26
C GLU A 41 14.43 -1.60 10.66
N ALA A 42 14.36 -1.31 11.95
CA ALA A 42 14.96 -0.13 12.58
C ALA A 42 16.05 -0.52 13.58
N SER A 43 16.49 -1.78 13.55
CA SER A 43 17.48 -2.35 14.45
C SER A 43 18.36 -3.35 13.70
N SER A 44 19.61 -3.50 14.16
CA SER A 44 20.60 -4.43 13.62
C SER A 44 20.93 -5.59 14.57
N GLY A 45 20.20 -5.72 15.68
CA GLY A 45 20.46 -6.68 16.77
C GLY A 45 19.20 -7.37 17.28
N LYS A 46 19.25 -7.96 18.48
CA LYS A 46 18.16 -8.78 19.05
C LYS A 46 16.85 -8.02 19.35
N THR A 47 16.89 -6.69 19.37
CA THR A 47 15.70 -5.87 19.60
C THR A 47 14.93 -5.75 18.29
N VAL A 48 13.71 -6.27 18.21
CA VAL A 48 12.85 -6.12 17.02
C VAL A 48 12.10 -4.79 17.11
N ARG A 49 12.41 -3.86 16.21
CA ARG A 49 11.69 -2.59 16.06
C ARG A 49 11.49 -2.31 14.58
N HIS A 50 10.28 -1.88 14.22
CA HIS A 50 9.98 -1.50 12.86
C HIS A 50 9.70 0.00 12.77
N ARG A 51 10.09 0.59 11.65
CA ARG A 51 9.76 1.97 11.30
C ARG A 51 8.95 2.02 10.00
N PRO A 52 8.17 3.10 9.79
CA PRO A 52 7.51 3.34 8.52
C PRO A 52 8.52 3.52 7.37
N ASN A 53 8.20 2.98 6.20
CA ASN A 53 8.96 3.20 4.98
C ASN A 53 8.65 4.58 4.38
N ARG A 54 9.51 5.57 4.67
CA ARG A 54 9.38 6.94 4.13
C ARG A 54 9.88 7.09 2.68
N GLY A 55 10.55 6.08 2.14
CA GLY A 55 11.14 6.09 0.79
C GLY A 55 10.21 5.54 -0.31
N GLY A 56 9.03 5.03 0.06
CA GLY A 56 8.02 4.61 -0.91
C GLY A 56 7.23 5.76 -1.50
N ASP A 57 6.40 5.44 -2.50
CA ASP A 57 5.49 6.38 -3.14
C ASP A 57 4.37 6.81 -2.17
N ARG A 58 4.36 8.09 -1.80
CA ARG A 58 3.39 8.66 -0.86
C ARG A 58 1.96 8.72 -1.43
N GLN A 59 1.80 8.90 -2.74
CA GLN A 59 0.48 8.90 -3.39
C GLN A 59 -0.10 7.50 -3.40
N ALA A 60 0.72 6.49 -3.70
CA ALA A 60 0.32 5.09 -3.62
C ALA A 60 -0.02 4.67 -2.18
N ASN A 61 0.75 5.13 -1.18
CA ASN A 61 0.43 4.91 0.23
C ASN A 61 -0.94 5.51 0.61
N ASN A 62 -1.18 6.78 0.24
CA ASN A 62 -2.46 7.45 0.47
C ASN A 62 -3.63 6.72 -0.21
N ALA A 63 -3.41 6.22 -1.42
CA ALA A 63 -4.39 5.42 -2.15
C ALA A 63 -4.74 4.14 -1.37
N LEU A 64 -3.74 3.39 -0.87
CA LEU A 64 -3.98 2.21 -0.04
C LEU A 64 -4.71 2.54 1.27
N TYR A 65 -4.35 3.64 1.93
CA TYR A 65 -5.06 4.11 3.13
C TYR A 65 -6.55 4.33 2.86
N ARG A 66 -6.89 5.02 1.75
CA ARG A 66 -8.28 5.23 1.35
C ARG A 66 -9.01 3.91 1.08
N VAL A 67 -8.38 2.98 0.36
CA VAL A 67 -8.95 1.65 0.12
C VAL A 67 -9.29 0.96 1.44
N VAL A 68 -8.37 0.96 2.41
CA VAL A 68 -8.56 0.31 3.70
C VAL A 68 -9.71 0.95 4.49
N ILE A 69 -9.73 2.28 4.62
CA ILE A 69 -10.78 2.98 5.38
C ILE A 69 -12.15 2.77 4.74
N THR A 70 -12.26 2.90 3.41
CA THR A 70 -13.54 2.67 2.73
C THR A 70 -13.99 1.22 2.88
N ARG A 71 -13.07 0.24 2.74
CA ARG A 71 -13.37 -1.17 2.95
C ARG A 71 -13.84 -1.43 4.38
N MET A 72 -13.19 -0.85 5.38
CA MET A 72 -13.60 -0.97 6.79
C MET A 72 -14.96 -0.31 7.08
N ALA A 73 -15.38 0.67 6.30
CA ALA A 73 -16.69 1.30 6.47
C ALA A 73 -17.84 0.49 5.82
N SER A 74 -17.58 -0.19 4.70
CA SER A 74 -18.64 -0.74 3.84
C SER A 74 -18.58 -2.25 3.57
N HIS A 75 -17.42 -2.89 3.68
CA HIS A 75 -17.26 -4.31 3.34
C HIS A 75 -17.62 -5.22 4.53
N PRO A 76 -18.65 -6.08 4.43
CA PRO A 76 -19.18 -6.82 5.58
C PRO A 76 -18.14 -7.60 6.41
N ALA A 77 -17.20 -8.28 5.75
CA ALA A 77 -16.23 -9.12 6.46
C ALA A 77 -15.15 -8.34 7.25
N THR A 78 -15.00 -7.05 6.99
CA THR A 78 -13.96 -6.20 7.62
C THR A 78 -14.55 -4.93 8.18
N LYS A 79 -15.87 -4.87 8.32
CA LYS A 79 -16.57 -3.70 8.83
C LYS A 79 -16.29 -3.58 10.33
N VAL A 80 -15.85 -2.39 10.75
CA VAL A 80 -15.70 -2.04 12.17
C VAL A 80 -16.80 -1.10 12.63
#